data_AF-A0A819CDA3-F1
#
_entry.id   AF-A0A819CDA3-F1
#
_cell.length_a   1.000
_cell.length_b   1.000
_cell.length_c   1.000
_cell.angle_alpha   90.00
_cell.angle_beta   90.00
_cell.angle_gamma   90.00
#
_symmetry.space_group_name_H-M   'P 1'
#
loop_
_entity.id
_entity.type
_entity.pdbx_description
1 polymer ?
#
loop_
_entity_poly.entity_id
_entity_poly.type
_entity_poly.pdbx_seq_one_letter_code
_entity_poly.pdbx_strand_id
1 'polypeptide(L)'
;QSIFQDIFKHQITELILENSDQGRGAISLEEYTENIYARILTFFENLTHLSIVKSSSISEYPPLSIWYLPSTFSSSILTKLNINVRRIHDCFHLLDGRLKQLKILIVEVGYIDNNLQIIHNTNELLNLKSFSLTCYYVTNVYDNQVIPLLRRMTHLEKLTLYIRIDDRSRFVDGTNLHKNILIHMPRLDTFTFYISTDIQFDDSVDHLSDNDIQQTFTNIGYHKIACSVNYYYRKYRAVCHVFSLPFTFNRLEKISNKFPNIIFNTVTYLLVGDIIPFKYEFFIRISKAFPSLKYFSIINITSPLLNFDSYTADNIDSCSSIQYLNLTSLTVNYVDNYYIEQFLLDRKTYAPHLTEIKVHFDRLQAVTENFTRDATRYNCRNIKRLIFEKTINYSKELYLYFPSLLD
;
A
#
# COMPACT_ATOMS: atom_id res chain seq x y z
N GLN A 1 -41.07 -18.53 -1.40
CA GLN A 1 -39.93 -17.84 -0.76
C GLN A 1 -39.47 -18.73 0.38
N SER A 2 -38.18 -19.07 0.46
CA SER A 2 -37.71 -20.01 1.50
C SER A 2 -37.54 -19.29 2.84
N ILE A 3 -37.75 -19.99 3.96
CA ILE A 3 -37.51 -19.46 5.32
C ILE A 3 -36.10 -18.87 5.43
N PHE A 4 -35.12 -19.48 4.76
CA PHE A 4 -33.75 -18.97 4.69
C PHE A 4 -33.67 -17.62 3.99
N GLN A 5 -34.35 -17.42 2.85
CA GLN A 5 -34.37 -16.11 2.18
C GLN A 5 -34.92 -15.02 3.10
N ASP A 6 -35.96 -15.31 3.86
CA ASP A 6 -36.55 -14.32 4.78
C ASP A 6 -35.63 -14.01 5.97
N ILE A 7 -34.92 -15.01 6.49
CA ILE A 7 -33.89 -14.81 7.54
C ILE A 7 -32.78 -13.90 7.00
N PHE A 8 -32.16 -14.26 5.87
CA PHE A 8 -31.07 -13.47 5.32
C PHE A 8 -31.53 -12.04 5.00
N LYS A 9 -32.69 -11.88 4.37
CA LYS A 9 -33.22 -10.58 3.93
C LYS A 9 -33.52 -9.63 5.09
N HIS A 10 -34.09 -10.12 6.19
CA HIS A 10 -34.61 -9.26 7.27
C HIS A 10 -33.83 -9.34 8.59
N GLN A 11 -33.05 -10.39 8.86
CA GLN A 11 -32.37 -10.53 10.16
C GLN A 11 -30.90 -10.09 10.13
N ILE A 12 -30.27 -10.04 8.95
CA ILE A 12 -28.86 -9.64 8.85
C ILE A 12 -28.75 -8.11 8.86
N THR A 13 -28.18 -7.59 9.94
CA THR A 13 -27.87 -6.16 10.12
C THR A 13 -26.42 -5.82 9.88
N GLU A 14 -25.52 -6.80 10.01
CA GLU A 14 -24.08 -6.64 9.78
C GLU A 14 -23.56 -7.78 8.91
N LEU A 15 -22.82 -7.42 7.86
CA LEU A 15 -22.18 -8.38 6.97
C LEU A 15 -20.72 -8.02 6.75
N ILE A 16 -19.84 -8.98 7.02
CA ILE A 16 -18.41 -8.92 6.69
C ILE A 16 -18.13 -10.03 5.70
N LEU A 17 -17.66 -9.66 4.52
CA LEU A 17 -17.15 -10.56 3.51
C LEU A 17 -15.65 -10.37 3.44
N GLU A 18 -14.95 -11.41 3.86
CA GLU A 18 -13.50 -11.53 3.74
C GLU A 18 -13.19 -12.69 2.81
N ASN A 19 -12.29 -12.46 1.86
CA ASN A 19 -11.83 -13.51 0.96
C ASN A 19 -10.40 -13.90 1.25
N SER A 20 -10.23 -15.18 1.54
CA SER A 20 -8.96 -15.86 1.76
C SER A 20 -8.49 -16.64 0.53
N ASP A 21 -9.23 -16.61 -0.57
CA ASP A 21 -8.99 -17.44 -1.75
C ASP A 21 -7.83 -16.90 -2.59
N GLN A 22 -6.66 -17.52 -2.43
CA GLN A 22 -5.41 -17.20 -3.14
C GLN A 22 -5.41 -17.61 -4.63
N GLY A 23 -6.51 -18.19 -5.10
CA GLY A 23 -6.71 -18.56 -6.49
C GLY A 23 -7.07 -17.35 -7.34
N ARG A 24 -6.41 -17.17 -8.49
CA ARG A 24 -6.90 -16.27 -9.56
C ARG A 24 -8.18 -16.84 -10.17
N GLY A 25 -9.31 -16.75 -9.47
CA GLY A 25 -10.61 -16.95 -10.07
C GLY A 25 -10.83 -15.88 -11.14
N ALA A 26 -10.94 -16.30 -12.39
CA ALA A 26 -11.08 -15.44 -13.57
C ALA A 26 -12.47 -14.78 -13.68
N ILE A 27 -13.06 -14.35 -12.56
CA ILE A 27 -14.34 -13.65 -12.57
C ILE A 27 -14.08 -12.22 -13.08
N SER A 28 -14.78 -11.83 -14.14
CA SER A 28 -14.64 -10.47 -14.67
C SER A 28 -15.12 -9.44 -13.64
N LEU A 29 -14.61 -8.22 -13.75
CA LEU A 29 -15.04 -7.12 -12.89
C LEU A 29 -16.55 -6.86 -12.96
N GLU A 30 -17.11 -6.94 -14.17
CA GLU A 30 -18.53 -6.76 -14.45
C GLU A 30 -19.34 -7.85 -13.74
N GLU A 31 -19.01 -9.12 -14.00
CA GLU A 31 -19.68 -10.26 -13.40
C GLU A 31 -19.63 -10.24 -11.87
N TYR A 32 -18.47 -9.85 -11.30
CA TYR A 32 -18.33 -9.75 -9.86
C TYR A 32 -19.14 -8.58 -9.28
N THR A 33 -19.21 -7.45 -9.98
CA THR A 33 -20.02 -6.31 -9.56
C THR A 33 -21.51 -6.61 -9.59
N GLU A 34 -22.00 -7.21 -10.67
CA GLU A 34 -23.42 -7.52 -10.83
C GLU A 34 -23.85 -8.67 -9.92
N ASN A 35 -23.07 -9.74 -9.84
CA ASN A 35 -23.50 -10.94 -9.13
C ASN A 35 -23.21 -10.92 -7.63
N ILE A 36 -22.21 -10.16 -7.18
CA ILE A 36 -21.86 -10.08 -5.76
C ILE A 36 -22.27 -8.73 -5.18
N TYR A 37 -21.63 -7.64 -5.62
CA TYR A 37 -21.87 -6.33 -5.01
C TYR A 37 -23.33 -5.89 -5.13
N ALA A 38 -23.90 -5.88 -6.35
CA ALA A 38 -25.27 -5.43 -6.56
C ALA A 38 -26.28 -6.29 -5.79
N ARG A 39 -26.09 -7.62 -5.75
CA ARG A 39 -26.99 -8.52 -5.01
C ARG A 39 -26.94 -8.27 -3.52
N ILE A 40 -25.77 -8.18 -2.90
CA ILE A 40 -25.65 -7.88 -1.47
C ILE A 40 -26.31 -6.53 -1.17
N LEU A 41 -25.97 -5.52 -1.96
CA LEU A 41 -26.43 -4.16 -1.76
C LEU A 41 -27.95 -3.97 -1.95
N THR A 42 -28.63 -4.89 -2.64
CA THR A 42 -30.08 -4.82 -2.90
C THR A 42 -30.90 -5.89 -2.18
N PHE A 43 -30.28 -6.99 -1.74
CA PHE A 43 -30.99 -8.12 -1.14
C PHE A 43 -31.28 -7.91 0.34
N PHE A 44 -30.37 -7.30 1.09
CA PHE A 44 -30.52 -7.14 2.54
C PHE A 44 -31.29 -5.87 2.90
N GLU A 45 -32.51 -6.02 3.44
CA GLU A 45 -33.38 -4.89 3.76
C GLU A 45 -33.03 -4.19 5.07
N ASN A 46 -32.37 -4.90 6.00
CA ASN A 46 -32.01 -4.40 7.33
C ASN A 46 -30.50 -4.23 7.55
N LEU A 47 -29.69 -4.31 6.49
CA LEU A 47 -28.23 -4.18 6.56
C LEU A 47 -27.79 -2.75 6.91
N THR A 48 -27.32 -2.56 8.14
CA THR A 48 -26.79 -1.29 8.63
C THR A 48 -25.27 -1.19 8.44
N HIS A 49 -24.55 -2.31 8.46
CA HIS A 49 -23.09 -2.35 8.30
C HIS A 49 -22.66 -3.35 7.23
N LEU A 50 -21.89 -2.87 6.25
CA LEU A 50 -21.30 -3.71 5.21
C LEU A 50 -19.79 -3.51 5.16
N SER A 51 -19.04 -4.61 5.19
CA SER A 51 -17.60 -4.63 4.97
C SER A 51 -17.25 -5.69 3.93
N ILE A 52 -16.69 -5.29 2.81
CA ILE A 52 -16.19 -6.19 1.76
C ILE A 52 -14.69 -5.93 1.65
N VAL A 53 -13.91 -6.77 2.33
CA VAL A 53 -12.47 -6.58 2.52
C VAL A 53 -11.66 -7.65 1.79
N LYS A 54 -10.48 -7.25 1.30
CA LYS A 54 -9.47 -8.19 0.82
C LYS A 54 -8.67 -8.69 2.02
N SER A 55 -8.41 -9.99 2.09
CA SER A 55 -7.33 -10.47 2.96
C SER A 55 -6.01 -9.90 2.43
N SER A 56 -5.06 -9.69 3.34
CA SER A 56 -3.89 -8.81 3.20
C SER A 56 -2.85 -9.19 2.14
N SER A 57 -3.15 -10.10 1.21
CA SER A 57 -2.24 -10.53 0.16
C SER A 57 -2.90 -10.46 -1.21
N ILE A 58 -2.50 -9.45 -1.99
CA ILE A 58 -2.61 -9.45 -3.45
C ILE A 58 -4.07 -9.31 -3.97
N SER A 59 -4.17 -8.72 -5.16
CA SER A 59 -5.35 -8.15 -5.80
C SER A 59 -6.39 -9.19 -6.25
N GLU A 60 -7.11 -9.83 -5.34
CA GLU A 60 -7.96 -10.98 -5.72
C GLU A 60 -9.42 -10.63 -5.98
N TYR A 61 -10.02 -9.66 -5.30
CA TYR A 61 -11.32 -9.15 -5.73
C TYR A 61 -11.26 -8.04 -6.76
N PRO A 62 -12.04 -8.14 -7.85
CA PRO A 62 -12.37 -7.00 -8.67
C PRO A 62 -12.99 -5.92 -7.76
N PRO A 63 -12.40 -4.72 -7.73
CA PRO A 63 -12.94 -3.64 -6.92
C PRO A 63 -14.29 -3.17 -7.48
N LEU A 64 -15.21 -2.67 -6.66
CA LEU A 64 -16.52 -2.21 -7.12
C LEU A 64 -16.40 -1.17 -8.23
N SER A 65 -17.14 -1.34 -9.32
CA SER A 65 -17.29 -0.35 -10.39
C SER A 65 -18.75 0.06 -10.53
N ILE A 66 -19.09 1.30 -10.22
CA ILE A 66 -20.49 1.74 -10.12
C ILE A 66 -21.22 1.70 -11.47
N TRP A 67 -20.48 1.71 -12.56
CA TRP A 67 -21.04 1.55 -13.91
C TRP A 67 -21.85 0.25 -14.07
N TYR A 68 -21.55 -0.77 -13.28
CA TYR A 68 -22.25 -2.07 -13.28
C TYR A 68 -23.22 -2.22 -12.10
N LEU A 69 -23.41 -1.19 -11.27
CA LEU A 69 -24.47 -1.20 -10.27
C LEU A 69 -25.80 -0.77 -10.90
N PRO A 70 -26.93 -1.34 -10.44
CA PRO A 70 -28.25 -0.82 -10.79
C PRO A 70 -28.34 0.67 -10.47
N SER A 71 -28.86 1.47 -11.40
CA SER A 71 -29.07 2.92 -11.20
C SER A 71 -30.03 3.24 -10.05
N THR A 72 -30.85 2.26 -9.65
CA THR A 72 -31.78 2.31 -8.53
C THR A 72 -31.14 2.01 -7.17
N PHE A 73 -29.86 1.60 -7.14
CA PHE A 73 -29.19 1.26 -5.89
C PHE A 73 -29.15 2.46 -4.93
N SER A 74 -29.81 2.30 -3.79
CA SER A 74 -29.82 3.24 -2.68
C SER A 74 -30.05 2.49 -1.37
N SER A 75 -29.62 3.06 -0.25
CA SER A 75 -29.93 2.57 1.08
C SER A 75 -30.25 3.71 2.02
N SER A 76 -31.36 3.57 2.74
CA SER A 76 -31.84 4.51 3.75
C SER A 76 -31.45 4.10 5.17
N ILE A 77 -30.72 2.99 5.35
CA ILE A 77 -30.38 2.44 6.67
C ILE A 77 -28.90 2.11 6.84
N LEU A 78 -28.14 1.97 5.74
CA LEU A 78 -26.71 1.67 5.80
C LEU A 78 -25.98 2.83 6.46
N THR A 79 -25.35 2.57 7.61
CA THR A 79 -24.61 3.58 8.39
C THR A 79 -23.10 3.41 8.30
N LYS A 80 -22.60 2.21 7.94
CA LYS A 80 -21.18 1.93 7.74
C LYS A 80 -20.96 1.14 6.46
N LEU A 81 -20.04 1.63 5.64
CA LEU A 81 -19.58 0.95 4.43
C LEU A 81 -18.05 0.88 4.42
N ASN A 82 -17.50 -0.32 4.28
CA ASN A 82 -16.09 -0.57 4.03
C ASN A 82 -15.94 -1.36 2.74
N ILE A 83 -15.31 -0.77 1.72
CA ILE A 83 -15.34 -1.32 0.36
C ILE A 83 -14.12 -0.92 -0.46
N ASN A 84 -13.76 -1.78 -1.41
CA ASN A 84 -12.78 -1.47 -2.43
C ASN A 84 -13.49 -1.00 -3.70
N VAL A 85 -13.08 0.13 -4.26
CA VAL A 85 -13.65 0.69 -5.49
C VAL A 85 -12.61 0.78 -6.59
N ARG A 86 -13.05 0.66 -7.84
CA ARG A 86 -12.14 0.62 -8.98
C ARG A 86 -11.50 1.98 -9.18
N ARG A 87 -12.30 3.04 -9.18
CA ARG A 87 -11.88 4.42 -9.43
C ARG A 87 -12.26 5.32 -8.27
N ILE A 88 -11.53 6.42 -8.09
CA ILE A 88 -11.93 7.47 -7.15
C ILE A 88 -13.33 8.02 -7.48
N HIS A 89 -13.71 7.99 -8.76
CA HIS A 89 -15.05 8.39 -9.18
C HIS A 89 -16.16 7.50 -8.60
N ASP A 90 -15.91 6.19 -8.48
CA ASP A 90 -16.85 5.28 -7.84
C ASP A 90 -17.05 5.67 -6.38
N CYS A 91 -16.01 6.15 -5.68
CA CYS A 91 -16.18 6.71 -4.33
C CYS A 91 -17.12 7.93 -4.34
N PHE A 92 -17.04 8.82 -5.33
CA PHE A 92 -17.91 10.00 -5.39
C PHE A 92 -19.37 9.64 -5.61
N HIS A 93 -19.63 8.63 -6.43
CA HIS A 93 -20.98 8.12 -6.65
C HIS A 93 -21.55 7.40 -5.41
N LEU A 94 -20.74 6.78 -4.55
CA LEU A 94 -21.23 6.30 -3.25
C LEU A 94 -21.70 7.44 -2.33
N LEU A 95 -21.26 8.67 -2.62
CA LEU A 95 -21.47 9.86 -1.83
C LEU A 95 -22.47 10.85 -2.48
N ASP A 96 -23.19 10.42 -3.52
CA ASP A 96 -24.15 11.25 -4.28
C ASP A 96 -25.55 11.36 -3.64
N GLY A 97 -25.69 10.94 -2.38
CA GLY A 97 -26.96 10.98 -1.65
C GLY A 97 -27.72 9.64 -1.67
N ARG A 98 -27.28 8.65 -2.47
CA ARG A 98 -27.92 7.32 -2.47
C ARG A 98 -27.80 6.56 -1.14
N LEU A 99 -26.85 6.91 -0.27
CA LEU A 99 -26.62 6.32 1.05
C LEU A 99 -26.91 7.34 2.18
N LYS A 100 -28.18 7.69 2.39
CA LYS A 100 -28.59 8.86 3.20
C LYS A 100 -28.19 8.80 4.68
N GLN A 101 -28.11 7.61 5.26
CA GLN A 101 -27.76 7.39 6.66
C GLN A 101 -26.29 7.05 6.88
N LEU A 102 -25.46 7.10 5.83
CA LEU A 102 -24.05 6.74 5.92
C LEU A 102 -23.29 7.69 6.85
N LYS A 103 -22.73 7.14 7.93
CA LYS A 103 -21.93 7.87 8.92
C LYS A 103 -20.44 7.55 8.81
N ILE A 104 -20.11 6.33 8.36
CA ILE A 104 -18.74 5.84 8.24
C ILE A 104 -18.53 5.27 6.84
N LEU A 105 -17.57 5.84 6.11
CA LEU A 105 -17.12 5.30 4.83
C LEU A 105 -15.62 5.02 4.89
N ILE A 106 -15.25 3.78 4.62
CA ILE A 106 -13.88 3.32 4.46
C ILE A 106 -13.74 2.82 3.03
N VAL A 107 -12.84 3.42 2.28
CA VAL A 107 -12.67 3.11 0.86
C VAL A 107 -11.20 2.92 0.49
N GLU A 108 -10.91 1.81 -0.19
CA GLU A 108 -9.65 1.60 -0.89
C GLU A 108 -9.88 1.74 -2.40
N VAL A 109 -9.06 2.55 -3.07
CA VAL A 109 -9.16 2.79 -4.50
C VAL A 109 -8.10 1.97 -5.24
N GLY A 110 -8.56 1.07 -6.11
CA GLY A 110 -7.70 0.14 -6.85
C GLY A 110 -7.03 0.74 -8.10
N TYR A 111 -7.55 1.82 -8.67
CA TYR A 111 -7.02 2.49 -9.86
C TYR A 111 -7.50 3.95 -9.89
N ILE A 112 -6.73 4.87 -10.47
CA ILE A 112 -7.21 6.24 -10.69
C ILE A 112 -7.14 6.54 -12.18
N ASP A 113 -8.27 6.99 -12.73
CA ASP A 113 -8.42 7.38 -14.12
C ASP A 113 -8.21 8.89 -14.26
N ASN A 114 -7.30 9.30 -15.14
CA ASN A 114 -6.90 10.70 -15.31
C ASN A 114 -7.88 11.49 -16.18
N ASN A 115 -8.84 10.83 -16.83
CA ASN A 115 -9.59 11.40 -17.97
C ASN A 115 -11.06 11.79 -17.68
N LEU A 116 -11.49 11.91 -16.42
CA LEU A 116 -12.91 12.15 -16.12
C LEU A 116 -13.14 13.46 -15.36
N GLN A 117 -14.12 14.23 -15.86
CA GLN A 117 -14.58 15.48 -15.28
C GLN A 117 -15.27 15.25 -13.92
N ILE A 118 -15.16 16.25 -13.05
CA ILE A 118 -15.74 16.28 -11.71
C ILE A 118 -17.27 16.12 -11.81
N ILE A 119 -17.84 15.13 -11.11
CA ILE A 119 -19.28 15.18 -10.83
C ILE A 119 -19.54 16.30 -9.83
N HIS A 120 -20.18 17.36 -10.32
CA HIS A 120 -20.51 18.56 -9.54
C HIS A 120 -21.67 18.34 -8.54
N ASN A 121 -22.42 17.24 -8.62
CA ASN A 121 -23.61 17.00 -7.81
C ASN A 121 -23.37 16.06 -6.60
N THR A 122 -22.91 16.61 -5.48
CA THR A 122 -22.90 15.92 -4.17
C THR A 122 -23.24 16.91 -3.04
N ASN A 123 -24.38 17.60 -3.14
CA ASN A 123 -24.83 18.58 -2.12
C ASN A 123 -25.27 17.92 -0.80
N GLU A 124 -25.36 16.58 -0.74
CA GLU A 124 -25.88 15.82 0.41
C GLU A 124 -24.80 15.02 1.18
N LEU A 125 -23.54 15.49 1.21
CA LEU A 125 -22.46 14.89 2.03
C LEU A 125 -22.64 15.10 3.55
N LEU A 126 -23.82 15.53 3.99
CA LEU A 126 -24.05 16.25 5.25
C LEU A 126 -23.95 15.38 6.52
N ASN A 127 -24.00 14.05 6.41
CA ASN A 127 -24.10 13.15 7.57
C ASN A 127 -22.84 12.32 7.88
N LEU A 128 -21.80 12.41 7.04
CA LEU A 128 -20.61 11.59 7.21
C LEU A 128 -19.77 12.10 8.40
N LYS A 129 -19.58 11.24 9.41
CA LYS A 129 -18.75 11.53 10.60
C LYS A 129 -17.32 11.02 10.45
N SER A 130 -17.14 9.91 9.72
CA SER A 130 -15.84 9.28 9.52
C SER A 130 -15.62 8.92 8.06
N PHE A 131 -14.46 9.32 7.54
CA PHE A 131 -14.05 9.04 6.16
C PHE A 131 -12.62 8.52 6.16
N SER A 132 -12.41 7.40 5.49
CA SER A 132 -11.08 6.83 5.26
C SER A 132 -10.89 6.58 3.78
N LEU A 133 -9.91 7.24 3.16
CA LEU A 133 -9.54 7.06 1.77
C LEU A 133 -8.12 6.50 1.70
N THR A 134 -7.99 5.31 1.13
CA THR A 134 -6.70 4.65 0.88
C THR A 134 -6.48 4.51 -0.62
N CYS A 135 -5.42 5.12 -1.13
CA CYS A 135 -4.97 4.98 -2.50
C CYS A 135 -3.49 4.59 -2.53
N TYR A 136 -3.23 3.31 -2.77
CA TYR A 136 -1.86 2.79 -2.89
C TYR A 136 -1.22 3.11 -4.24
N TYR A 137 -2.00 3.43 -5.26
CA TYR A 137 -1.50 3.85 -6.57
C TYR A 137 -1.19 5.35 -6.57
N VAL A 138 -0.28 5.76 -7.46
CA VAL A 138 0.00 7.19 -7.65
C VAL A 138 -1.17 7.89 -8.32
N THR A 139 -1.36 9.16 -8.00
CA THR A 139 -2.41 9.98 -8.59
C THR A 139 -1.99 11.41 -8.86
N ASN A 140 -2.48 11.97 -9.97
CA ASN A 140 -2.37 13.40 -10.27
C ASN A 140 -3.70 14.15 -10.02
N VAL A 141 -4.74 13.49 -9.52
CA VAL A 141 -6.07 14.11 -9.31
C VAL A 141 -6.28 14.66 -7.89
N TYR A 142 -5.22 14.70 -7.08
CA TYR A 142 -5.29 15.19 -5.70
C TYR A 142 -5.88 16.61 -5.60
N ASP A 143 -5.35 17.54 -6.40
CA ASP A 143 -5.78 18.94 -6.37
C ASP A 143 -7.19 19.15 -6.95
N ASN A 144 -7.53 18.40 -8.00
CA ASN A 144 -8.76 18.62 -8.77
C ASN A 144 -9.95 17.77 -8.31
N GLN A 145 -9.72 16.67 -7.59
CA GLN A 145 -10.79 15.74 -7.20
C GLN A 145 -10.79 15.46 -5.69
N VAL A 146 -9.64 15.12 -5.10
CA VAL A 146 -9.57 14.77 -3.66
C VAL A 146 -9.83 16.00 -2.78
N ILE A 147 -9.12 17.10 -2.99
CA ILE A 147 -9.30 18.33 -2.21
C ILE A 147 -10.75 18.85 -2.31
N PRO A 148 -11.35 19.02 -3.50
CA PRO A 148 -12.74 19.47 -3.61
C PRO A 148 -13.75 18.56 -2.92
N LEU A 149 -13.56 17.23 -2.96
CA LEU A 149 -14.40 16.31 -2.21
C LEU A 149 -14.28 16.57 -0.69
N LEU A 150 -13.05 16.58 -0.18
CA LEU A 150 -12.79 16.72 1.25
C LEU A 150 -13.33 18.05 1.80
N ARG A 151 -13.19 19.14 1.04
CA ARG A 151 -13.74 20.46 1.40
C ARG A 151 -15.25 20.47 1.64
N ARG A 152 -15.99 19.53 1.07
CA ARG A 152 -17.46 19.41 1.23
C ARG A 152 -17.85 18.61 2.47
N MET A 153 -16.92 17.86 3.07
CA MET A 153 -17.14 17.03 4.26
C MET A 153 -16.96 17.85 5.54
N THR A 154 -17.72 18.94 5.67
CA THR A 154 -17.54 19.93 6.75
C THR A 154 -17.91 19.42 8.15
N HIS A 155 -18.71 18.34 8.23
CA HIS A 155 -19.14 17.72 9.49
C HIS A 155 -18.26 16.56 9.96
N LEU A 156 -17.15 16.31 9.26
CA LEU A 156 -16.30 15.17 9.52
C LEU A 156 -15.60 15.30 10.88
N GLU A 157 -15.72 14.26 11.72
CA GLU A 157 -15.06 14.14 13.02
C GLU A 157 -13.75 13.36 12.91
N LYS A 158 -13.67 12.42 11.96
CA LYS A 158 -12.50 11.56 11.74
C LYS A 158 -12.14 11.45 10.26
N LEU A 159 -10.89 11.72 9.95
CA LEU A 159 -10.32 11.60 8.62
C LEU A 159 -9.10 10.69 8.65
N THR A 160 -9.08 9.68 7.78
CA THR A 160 -7.90 8.85 7.50
C THR A 160 -7.55 8.95 6.02
N LEU A 161 -6.32 9.39 5.70
CA LEU A 161 -5.87 9.54 4.31
C LEU A 161 -4.56 8.79 4.07
N TYR A 162 -4.56 7.82 3.18
CA TYR A 162 -3.34 7.29 2.59
C TYR A 162 -3.34 7.62 1.11
N ILE A 163 -2.43 8.47 0.65
CA ILE A 163 -2.40 8.89 -0.76
C ILE A 163 -0.98 9.09 -1.26
N ARG A 164 -0.75 8.69 -2.50
CA ARG A 164 0.51 8.87 -3.21
C ARG A 164 0.24 9.74 -4.43
N ILE A 165 0.88 10.90 -4.49
CA ILE A 165 0.61 11.95 -5.46
C ILE A 165 1.80 12.06 -6.39
N ASP A 166 1.55 12.18 -7.69
CA ASP A 166 2.57 12.38 -8.73
C ASP A 166 2.26 13.66 -9.52
N ASP A 167 3.25 14.14 -10.26
CA ASP A 167 3.16 15.31 -11.15
C ASP A 167 2.66 16.60 -10.48
N ARG A 168 2.98 16.83 -9.20
CA ARG A 168 2.78 18.16 -8.56
C ARG A 168 3.99 19.06 -8.78
N SER A 169 3.74 20.37 -8.79
CA SER A 169 4.80 21.38 -8.80
C SER A 169 5.41 21.65 -7.42
N ARG A 170 4.75 21.23 -6.33
CA ARG A 170 5.18 21.46 -4.94
C ARG A 170 4.75 20.30 -4.04
N PHE A 171 5.52 20.09 -2.97
CA PHE A 171 5.17 19.13 -1.92
C PHE A 171 3.88 19.51 -1.20
N VAL A 172 3.17 18.50 -0.70
CA VAL A 172 2.12 18.69 0.31
C VAL A 172 2.80 18.90 1.67
N ASP A 173 2.84 20.15 2.12
CA ASP A 173 3.35 20.55 3.41
C ASP A 173 2.20 20.92 4.39
N GLY A 174 2.54 21.35 5.60
CA GLY A 174 1.56 21.73 6.62
C GLY A 174 0.69 22.90 6.16
N THR A 175 1.30 23.90 5.50
CA THR A 175 0.58 25.07 4.95
C THR A 175 -0.46 24.65 3.92
N ASN A 176 -0.10 23.74 3.00
CA ASN A 176 -0.98 23.20 1.98
C ASN A 176 -2.16 22.45 2.61
N LEU A 177 -1.91 21.58 3.59
CA LEU A 177 -2.96 20.82 4.27
C LEU A 177 -3.88 21.72 5.08
N HIS A 178 -3.33 22.72 5.76
CA HIS A 178 -4.13 23.68 6.50
C HIS A 178 -5.11 24.40 5.57
N LYS A 179 -4.59 25.03 4.50
CA LYS A 179 -5.36 25.81 3.54
C LYS A 179 -6.38 24.99 2.76
N ASN A 180 -6.08 23.72 2.46
CA ASN A 180 -6.91 22.92 1.55
C ASN A 180 -7.86 21.95 2.24
N ILE A 181 -7.55 21.52 3.47
CA ILE A 181 -8.31 20.49 4.18
C ILE A 181 -8.74 21.02 5.55
N LEU A 182 -7.80 21.36 6.42
CA LEU A 182 -8.08 21.55 7.84
C LEU A 182 -9.02 22.73 8.14
N ILE A 183 -8.85 23.87 7.45
CA ILE A 183 -9.73 25.04 7.67
C ILE A 183 -11.19 24.77 7.27
N HIS A 184 -11.44 23.75 6.44
CA HIS A 184 -12.77 23.39 5.97
C HIS A 184 -13.45 22.33 6.84
N MET A 185 -12.75 21.77 7.83
CA MET A 185 -13.25 20.71 8.70
C MET A 185 -13.16 21.11 10.18
N PRO A 186 -13.98 22.07 10.64
CA PRO A 186 -13.88 22.61 12.00
C PRO A 186 -14.24 21.60 13.11
N ARG A 187 -14.88 20.48 12.75
CA ARG A 187 -15.25 19.40 13.68
C ARG A 187 -14.25 18.24 13.70
N LEU A 188 -13.14 18.35 12.98
CA LEU A 188 -12.18 17.26 12.84
C LEU A 188 -11.39 17.06 14.13
N ASP A 189 -11.73 16.01 14.86
CA ASP A 189 -11.07 15.62 16.11
C ASP A 189 -9.84 14.75 15.84
N THR A 190 -9.91 13.89 14.82
CA THR A 190 -8.84 12.94 14.49
C THR A 190 -8.48 13.03 13.02
N PHE A 191 -7.22 13.36 12.75
CA PHE A 191 -6.65 13.29 11.42
C PHE A 191 -5.42 12.38 11.40
N THR A 192 -5.55 11.23 10.74
CA THR A 192 -4.46 10.27 10.52
C THR A 192 -4.12 10.25 9.05
N PHE A 193 -2.85 10.36 8.69
CA PHE A 193 -2.49 10.41 7.28
C PHE A 193 -1.11 9.86 6.95
N TYR A 194 -0.97 9.42 5.70
CA TYR A 194 0.27 9.24 4.97
C TYR A 194 0.10 9.87 3.59
N ILE A 195 0.92 10.85 3.27
CA ILE A 195 0.91 11.57 2.01
C ILE A 195 2.31 11.48 1.43
N SER A 196 2.42 10.90 0.25
CA SER A 196 3.64 10.96 -0.56
C SER A 196 3.40 11.91 -1.73
N THR A 197 4.32 12.81 -2.01
CA THR A 197 4.28 13.69 -3.18
C THR A 197 5.58 13.55 -3.96
N ASP A 198 5.47 13.08 -5.20
CA ASP A 198 6.50 13.17 -6.23
C ASP A 198 6.32 14.50 -6.97
N ILE A 199 7.41 15.25 -7.08
CA ILE A 199 7.48 16.51 -7.83
C ILE A 199 8.58 16.43 -8.86
N GLN A 200 8.33 17.05 -10.01
CA GLN A 200 9.39 17.40 -10.94
C GLN A 200 9.90 18.80 -10.58
N PHE A 201 11.23 18.97 -10.53
CA PHE A 201 11.86 20.24 -10.18
C PHE A 201 12.92 20.63 -11.22
N ASP A 202 13.03 21.93 -11.46
CA ASP A 202 14.10 22.51 -12.28
C ASP A 202 15.28 22.93 -11.39
N ASP A 203 16.45 23.21 -11.97
CA ASP A 203 17.69 23.57 -11.26
C ASP A 203 17.58 24.84 -10.39
N SER A 204 16.46 25.58 -10.46
CA SER A 204 16.19 26.83 -9.72
C SER A 204 15.36 26.67 -8.45
N VAL A 205 14.99 25.44 -8.04
CA VAL A 205 14.09 25.22 -6.90
C VAL A 205 14.85 25.18 -5.57
N ASP A 206 14.44 26.03 -4.62
CA ASP A 206 14.88 25.97 -3.23
C ASP A 206 14.63 24.58 -2.65
N HIS A 207 15.70 23.88 -2.29
CA HIS A 207 15.63 22.53 -1.76
C HIS A 207 15.16 22.55 -0.31
N LEU A 208 13.97 21.99 -0.06
CA LEU A 208 13.42 21.83 1.28
C LEU A 208 14.02 20.60 1.94
N SER A 209 14.54 20.78 3.15
CA SER A 209 14.95 19.69 4.02
C SER A 209 13.75 19.07 4.75
N ASP A 210 13.97 17.91 5.39
CA ASP A 210 13.00 17.31 6.30
C ASP A 210 12.56 18.30 7.39
N ASN A 211 13.50 19.10 7.91
CA ASN A 211 13.21 20.08 8.95
C ASN A 211 12.33 21.23 8.44
N ASP A 212 12.55 21.69 7.20
CA ASP A 212 11.71 22.74 6.60
C ASP A 212 10.27 22.26 6.46
N ILE A 213 10.08 21.03 5.95
CA ILE A 213 8.75 20.41 5.88
C ILE A 213 8.14 20.27 7.28
N GLN A 214 8.86 19.70 8.24
CA GLN A 214 8.39 19.53 9.62
C GLN A 214 7.96 20.86 10.27
N GLN A 215 8.69 21.95 9.99
CA GLN A 215 8.40 23.26 10.54
C GLN A 215 7.05 23.80 10.03
N THR A 216 6.68 23.53 8.77
CA THR A 216 5.36 23.94 8.25
C THR A 216 4.19 23.33 9.00
N PHE A 217 4.33 22.09 9.51
CA PHE A 217 3.32 21.43 10.34
C PHE A 217 3.32 21.97 11.77
N THR A 218 4.51 22.20 12.32
CA THR A 218 4.67 22.80 13.64
C THR A 218 4.01 24.17 13.72
N ASN A 219 4.15 24.99 12.67
CA ASN A 219 3.57 26.33 12.58
C ASN A 219 2.03 26.35 12.61
N ILE A 220 1.37 25.23 12.27
CA ILE A 220 -0.09 25.09 12.32
C ILE A 220 -0.57 24.27 13.53
N GLY A 221 0.31 24.01 14.50
CA GLY A 221 0.01 23.25 15.72
C GLY A 221 -0.01 21.73 15.56
N TYR A 222 0.45 21.20 14.42
CA TYR A 222 0.53 19.75 14.17
C TYR A 222 1.94 19.23 14.45
N HIS A 223 2.17 18.77 15.69
CA HIS A 223 3.52 18.34 16.13
C HIS A 223 3.79 16.84 15.95
N LYS A 224 2.75 16.01 15.85
CA LYS A 224 2.88 14.54 15.80
C LYS A 224 2.96 14.03 14.37
N ILE A 225 4.01 14.44 13.67
CA ILE A 225 4.29 13.99 12.29
C ILE A 225 5.76 13.64 12.14
N ALA A 226 6.04 12.81 11.14
CA ALA A 226 7.39 12.61 10.62
C ALA A 226 7.38 12.76 9.10
N CYS A 227 8.53 13.13 8.56
CA CYS A 227 8.70 13.29 7.12
C CYS A 227 10.07 12.79 6.63
N SER A 228 10.18 12.61 5.32
CA SER A 228 11.41 12.28 4.61
C SER A 228 11.35 12.83 3.19
N VAL A 229 12.34 13.65 2.84
CA VAL A 229 12.51 14.27 1.52
C VAL A 229 13.71 13.66 0.82
N ASN A 230 13.49 13.21 -0.42
CA ASN A 230 14.50 12.58 -1.25
C ASN A 230 14.60 13.28 -2.60
N TYR A 231 15.78 13.78 -2.93
CA TYR A 231 16.07 14.41 -4.21
C TYR A 231 16.83 13.43 -5.12
N TYR A 232 16.28 13.18 -6.30
CA TYR A 232 16.86 12.36 -7.34
C TYR A 232 17.32 13.25 -8.51
N TYR A 233 18.44 13.95 -8.32
CA TYR A 233 18.95 14.96 -9.25
C TYR A 233 19.06 14.51 -10.71
N ARG A 234 19.52 13.28 -10.97
CA ARG A 234 19.63 12.75 -12.35
C ARG A 234 18.29 12.61 -13.07
N LYS A 235 17.18 12.61 -12.33
CA LYS A 235 15.83 12.49 -12.86
C LYS A 235 15.03 13.77 -12.71
N TYR A 236 15.61 14.85 -12.16
CA TYR A 236 14.90 16.10 -11.86
C TYR A 236 13.61 15.85 -11.06
N ARG A 237 13.66 14.88 -10.13
CA ARG A 237 12.51 14.42 -9.35
C ARG A 237 12.80 14.41 -7.87
N ALA A 238 11.85 14.86 -7.06
CA ALA A 238 11.96 14.77 -5.61
C ALA A 238 10.70 14.16 -5.03
N VAL A 239 10.87 13.33 -4.00
CA VAL A 239 9.76 12.67 -3.31
C VAL A 239 9.78 13.09 -1.85
N CYS A 240 8.67 13.64 -1.37
CA CYS A 240 8.43 13.91 0.03
C CYS A 240 7.40 12.92 0.56
N HIS A 241 7.69 12.30 1.71
CA HIS A 241 6.75 11.51 2.48
C HIS A 241 6.45 12.29 3.76
N VAL A 242 5.17 12.46 4.11
CA VAL A 242 4.75 13.02 5.39
C VAL A 242 3.63 12.17 5.97
N PHE A 243 3.70 11.89 7.26
CA PHE A 243 2.70 11.06 7.92
C PHE A 243 2.53 11.37 9.41
N SER A 244 1.34 11.08 9.92
CA SER A 244 1.00 11.22 11.34
C SER A 244 1.66 10.15 12.20
N LEU A 245 1.98 10.51 13.45
CA LEU A 245 2.50 9.60 14.47
C LEU A 245 1.45 9.32 15.58
N PRO A 246 1.33 8.07 16.06
CA PRO A 246 2.01 6.87 15.56
C PRO A 246 1.55 6.49 14.15
N PHE A 247 2.42 5.83 13.38
CA PHE A 247 2.05 5.32 12.06
C PHE A 247 1.11 4.11 12.23
N THR A 248 -0.07 4.16 11.59
CA THR A 248 -1.14 3.17 11.80
C THR A 248 -1.48 2.34 10.57
N PHE A 249 -0.91 2.65 9.40
CA PHE A 249 -1.19 1.90 8.17
C PHE A 249 -0.41 0.58 8.15
N ASN A 250 -0.96 -0.43 7.47
CA ASN A 250 -0.32 -1.74 7.34
C ASN A 250 0.67 -1.84 6.17
N ARG A 251 0.69 -0.82 5.31
CA ARG A 251 1.45 -0.79 4.07
C ARG A 251 2.22 0.52 3.96
N LEU A 252 3.48 0.43 3.59
CA LEU A 252 4.36 1.56 3.32
C LEU A 252 5.11 1.30 2.02
N GLU A 253 5.03 2.23 1.08
CA GLU A 253 5.57 2.02 -0.27
C GLU A 253 6.45 3.14 -0.78
N LYS A 254 7.44 2.73 -1.58
CA LYS A 254 8.42 3.58 -2.27
C LYS A 254 9.19 4.49 -1.31
N ILE A 255 9.49 4.00 -0.11
CA ILE A 255 10.37 4.71 0.79
C ILE A 255 11.84 4.42 0.45
N SER A 256 12.69 5.43 0.61
CA SER A 256 14.12 5.36 0.27
C SER A 256 14.96 4.90 1.48
N ASN A 257 16.29 4.93 1.33
CA ASN A 257 17.22 4.70 2.44
C ASN A 257 17.13 5.76 3.57
N LYS A 258 16.44 6.89 3.35
CA LYS A 258 16.33 8.02 4.29
C LYS A 258 15.07 8.01 5.17
N PHE A 259 14.44 6.85 5.39
CA PHE A 259 13.28 6.79 6.28
C PHE A 259 13.66 7.17 7.73
N PRO A 260 12.76 7.83 8.48
CA PRO A 260 13.05 8.30 9.83
C PRO A 260 13.25 7.13 10.80
N ASN A 261 14.00 7.38 11.88
CA ASN A 261 14.28 6.38 12.91
C ASN A 261 13.08 6.20 13.85
N ILE A 262 12.03 5.54 13.35
CA ILE A 262 10.81 5.23 14.09
C ILE A 262 10.44 3.75 13.92
N ILE A 263 9.64 3.23 14.84
CA ILE A 263 9.15 1.85 14.79
C ILE A 263 7.75 1.84 14.17
N PHE A 264 7.62 1.14 13.05
CA PHE A 264 6.40 0.95 12.28
C PHE A 264 5.71 -0.36 12.67
N ASN A 265 5.12 -0.39 13.87
CA ASN A 265 4.53 -1.61 14.45
C ASN A 265 3.43 -2.26 13.59
N THR A 266 2.68 -1.45 12.84
CA THR A 266 1.53 -1.92 12.05
C THR A 266 1.91 -2.38 10.64
N VAL A 267 3.11 -2.03 10.15
CA VAL A 267 3.48 -2.28 8.76
C VAL A 267 3.82 -3.76 8.56
N THR A 268 2.99 -4.42 7.74
CA THR A 268 3.17 -5.80 7.31
C THR A 268 3.64 -5.88 5.86
N TYR A 269 3.42 -4.84 5.05
CA TYR A 269 3.89 -4.75 3.67
C TYR A 269 4.81 -3.54 3.51
N LEU A 270 6.05 -3.78 3.07
CA LEU A 270 7.02 -2.73 2.82
C LEU A 270 7.58 -2.85 1.40
N LEU A 271 7.51 -1.76 0.65
CA LEU A 271 8.23 -1.61 -0.62
C LEU A 271 9.25 -0.49 -0.50
N VAL A 272 10.53 -0.83 -0.64
CA VAL A 272 11.65 0.11 -0.65
C VAL A 272 12.20 0.29 -2.05
N GLY A 273 12.58 1.53 -2.36
CA GLY A 273 13.02 1.93 -3.70
C GLY A 273 14.08 3.01 -3.61
N ASP A 274 15.24 2.81 -4.22
CA ASP A 274 16.27 3.85 -4.31
C ASP A 274 17.11 3.73 -5.59
N ILE A 275 17.80 4.80 -5.96
CA ILE A 275 18.81 4.83 -7.02
C ILE A 275 20.19 4.52 -6.44
N ILE A 276 20.41 4.82 -5.16
CA ILE A 276 21.64 4.50 -4.44
C ILE A 276 21.53 3.06 -3.90
N PRO A 277 22.58 2.23 -4.01
CA PRO A 277 22.57 0.90 -3.42
C PRO A 277 22.29 0.90 -1.90
N PHE A 278 21.54 -0.11 -1.46
CA PHE A 278 21.28 -0.34 -0.04
C PHE A 278 22.46 -1.07 0.60
N LYS A 279 23.06 -0.46 1.62
CA LYS A 279 24.17 -1.10 2.36
C LYS A 279 23.66 -2.10 3.38
N TYR A 280 24.56 -2.91 3.96
CA TYR A 280 24.20 -3.89 4.99
C TYR A 280 23.41 -3.27 6.17
N GLU A 281 23.82 -2.09 6.63
CA GLU A 281 23.20 -1.38 7.74
C GLU A 281 21.74 -0.98 7.47
N PHE A 282 21.37 -0.85 6.19
CA PHE A 282 19.98 -0.63 5.80
C PHE A 282 19.11 -1.81 6.20
N PHE A 283 19.53 -3.04 5.92
CA PHE A 283 18.78 -4.24 6.28
C PHE A 283 18.65 -4.39 7.80
N ILE A 284 19.69 -4.04 8.57
CA ILE A 284 19.61 -3.97 10.03
C ILE A 284 18.53 -2.97 10.45
N ARG A 285 18.53 -1.74 9.89
CA ARG A 285 17.53 -0.72 10.20
C ARG A 285 16.11 -1.19 9.87
N ILE A 286 15.92 -1.88 8.74
CA ILE A 286 14.61 -2.43 8.36
C ILE A 286 14.13 -3.45 9.40
N SER A 287 14.98 -4.40 9.80
CA SER A 287 14.59 -5.44 10.78
C SER A 287 14.14 -4.84 12.12
N LYS A 288 14.75 -3.72 12.54
CA LYS A 288 14.40 -3.02 13.79
C LYS A 288 13.18 -2.12 13.65
N ALA A 289 13.04 -1.43 12.52
CA ALA A 289 11.95 -0.50 12.28
C ALA A 289 10.63 -1.18 11.92
N PHE A 290 10.66 -2.39 11.36
CA PHE A 290 9.48 -3.10 10.85
C PHE A 290 9.34 -4.50 11.48
N PRO A 291 9.04 -4.59 12.79
CA PRO A 291 9.01 -5.88 13.50
C PRO A 291 7.92 -6.83 12.98
N SER A 292 6.82 -6.29 12.43
CA SER A 292 5.67 -7.06 11.93
C SER A 292 5.74 -7.37 10.42
N LEU A 293 6.90 -7.14 9.79
CA LEU A 293 7.04 -7.23 8.33
C LEU A 293 6.81 -8.65 7.80
N LYS A 294 5.83 -8.81 6.91
CA LYS A 294 5.48 -10.07 6.25
C LYS A 294 5.86 -10.10 4.78
N TYR A 295 5.71 -8.98 4.09
CA TYR A 295 5.98 -8.82 2.66
C TYR A 295 7.02 -7.74 2.47
N PHE A 296 8.20 -8.11 1.99
CA PHE A 296 9.27 -7.16 1.72
C PHE A 296 9.62 -7.13 0.24
N SER A 297 9.43 -5.96 -0.40
CA SER A 297 9.78 -5.72 -1.79
C SER A 297 10.93 -4.72 -1.87
N ILE A 298 12.00 -5.11 -2.53
CA ILE A 298 13.19 -4.28 -2.75
C ILE A 298 13.31 -3.99 -4.24
N ILE A 299 13.40 -2.71 -4.57
CA ILE A 299 13.69 -2.22 -5.91
C ILE A 299 14.90 -1.31 -5.81
N ASN A 300 15.91 -1.54 -6.64
CA ASN A 300 17.06 -0.64 -6.71
C ASN A 300 17.40 -0.41 -8.18
N ILE A 301 17.13 0.77 -8.71
CA ILE A 301 17.38 1.06 -10.12
C ILE A 301 18.77 1.69 -10.20
N THR A 302 19.82 0.91 -9.91
CA THR A 302 21.19 1.36 -10.11
C THR A 302 21.57 1.25 -11.59
N SER A 303 22.27 2.26 -12.10
CA SER A 303 22.91 2.16 -13.42
C SER A 303 24.04 1.11 -13.34
N PRO A 304 24.20 0.22 -14.33
CA PRO A 304 25.27 -0.78 -14.38
C PRO A 304 26.70 -0.19 -14.39
N LEU A 305 26.84 1.14 -14.38
CA LEU A 305 28.11 1.87 -14.36
C LEU A 305 28.68 2.14 -12.96
N LEU A 306 27.95 1.83 -11.88
CA LEU A 306 28.48 1.93 -10.53
C LEU A 306 29.14 0.60 -10.16
N ASN A 307 30.47 0.54 -10.22
CA ASN A 307 31.23 -0.64 -9.79
C ASN A 307 30.88 -0.98 -8.33
N PHE A 308 30.32 -2.18 -8.15
CA PHE A 308 30.00 -2.76 -6.83
C PHE A 308 31.23 -3.37 -6.14
N ASP A 309 32.42 -3.28 -6.76
CA ASP A 309 33.69 -3.88 -6.30
C ASP A 309 34.16 -3.45 -4.90
N SER A 310 33.43 -2.56 -4.22
CA SER A 310 33.72 -2.10 -2.85
C SER A 310 32.73 -2.59 -1.78
N TYR A 311 31.72 -3.39 -2.15
CA TYR A 311 30.69 -3.90 -1.22
C TYR A 311 30.87 -5.38 -0.87
N THR A 312 31.94 -6.02 -1.36
CA THR A 312 32.36 -7.35 -0.92
C THR A 312 32.77 -7.29 0.55
N ALA A 313 31.99 -8.02 1.33
CA ALA A 313 32.09 -8.11 2.78
C ALA A 313 33.37 -8.85 3.19
N ASP A 314 34.47 -8.13 3.40
CA ASP A 314 35.69 -8.70 3.99
C ASP A 314 35.95 -8.23 5.44
N ASN A 315 35.03 -7.49 6.09
CA ASN A 315 35.27 -7.03 7.47
C ASN A 315 34.01 -6.76 8.31
N ILE A 316 33.02 -7.65 8.29
CA ILE A 316 31.94 -7.63 9.30
C ILE A 316 31.85 -8.99 9.99
N ASP A 317 32.96 -9.40 10.59
CA ASP A 317 33.11 -10.62 11.41
C ASP A 317 32.44 -10.50 12.80
N SER A 318 31.52 -9.54 12.99
CA SER A 318 30.85 -9.31 14.28
C SER A 318 29.37 -8.91 14.23
N CYS A 319 28.72 -8.89 13.06
CA CYS A 319 27.30 -8.54 13.04
C CYS A 319 26.42 -9.73 13.42
N SER A 320 25.72 -9.58 14.54
CA SER A 320 24.52 -10.34 14.89
C SER A 320 23.64 -10.57 13.65
N SER A 321 23.30 -11.83 13.36
CA SER A 321 22.39 -12.22 12.29
C SER A 321 21.13 -11.33 12.30
N ILE A 322 20.80 -10.76 11.13
CA ILE A 322 19.59 -9.94 10.97
C ILE A 322 18.37 -10.84 11.05
N GLN A 323 17.42 -10.53 11.92
CA GLN A 323 16.24 -11.37 12.12
C GLN A 323 15.01 -10.77 11.47
N TYR A 324 14.37 -11.55 10.59
CA TYR A 324 13.07 -11.24 9.98
C TYR A 324 12.07 -12.32 10.38
N LEU A 325 11.60 -12.26 11.63
CA LEU A 325 10.80 -13.31 12.25
C LEU A 325 9.39 -13.46 11.66
N ASN A 326 8.89 -12.48 10.91
CA ASN A 326 7.54 -12.52 10.33
C ASN A 326 7.55 -12.56 8.81
N LEU A 327 8.73 -12.51 8.17
CA LEU A 327 8.84 -12.37 6.72
C LEU A 327 8.44 -13.68 6.04
N THR A 328 7.38 -13.61 5.24
CA THR A 328 6.82 -14.74 4.48
C THR A 328 7.07 -14.65 2.99
N SER A 329 7.19 -13.43 2.45
CA SER A 329 7.41 -13.18 1.03
C SER A 329 8.46 -12.10 0.81
N LEU A 330 9.42 -12.41 -0.05
CA LEU A 330 10.49 -11.51 -0.45
C LEU A 330 10.43 -11.28 -1.97
N THR A 331 10.35 -10.02 -2.39
CA THR A 331 10.41 -9.64 -3.81
C THR A 331 11.67 -8.80 -4.04
N VAL A 332 12.48 -9.19 -5.01
CA VAL A 332 13.79 -8.60 -5.27
C VAL A 332 13.92 -8.30 -6.77
N ASN A 333 13.66 -7.05 -7.16
CA ASN A 333 13.57 -6.64 -8.57
C ASN A 333 14.63 -5.61 -8.95
N TYR A 334 15.23 -5.75 -10.14
CA TYR A 334 16.22 -4.84 -10.73
C TYR A 334 17.51 -4.65 -9.93
N VAL A 335 17.88 -5.59 -9.06
CA VAL A 335 18.96 -5.38 -8.11
C VAL A 335 20.21 -6.22 -8.36
N ASP A 336 21.29 -5.87 -7.67
CA ASP A 336 22.50 -6.68 -7.58
C ASP A 336 22.29 -8.01 -6.82
N ASN A 337 23.09 -9.02 -7.18
CA ASN A 337 23.10 -10.34 -6.54
C ASN A 337 23.27 -10.24 -5.02
N TYR A 338 24.01 -9.22 -4.54
CA TYR A 338 24.26 -8.95 -3.14
C TYR A 338 22.98 -8.94 -2.29
N TYR A 339 21.88 -8.32 -2.73
CA TYR A 339 20.67 -8.29 -1.88
C TYR A 339 20.01 -9.66 -1.76
N ILE A 340 20.01 -10.46 -2.82
CA ILE A 340 19.51 -11.83 -2.75
C ILE A 340 20.40 -12.63 -1.80
N GLU A 341 21.72 -12.47 -1.93
CA GLU A 341 22.68 -13.11 -1.05
C GLU A 341 22.51 -12.72 0.43
N GLN A 342 22.14 -11.45 0.72
CA GLN A 342 21.85 -11.01 2.09
C GLN A 342 20.74 -11.83 2.75
N PHE A 343 19.68 -12.18 2.01
CA PHE A 343 18.54 -12.93 2.56
C PHE A 343 18.74 -14.44 2.50
N LEU A 344 19.44 -14.95 1.48
CA LEU A 344 19.60 -16.40 1.33
C LEU A 344 20.72 -16.96 2.21
N LEU A 345 21.78 -16.20 2.51
CA LEU A 345 22.83 -16.68 3.42
C LEU A 345 22.35 -16.67 4.88
N ASP A 346 22.32 -17.85 5.48
CA ASP A 346 21.88 -18.07 6.87
C ASP A 346 22.74 -17.33 7.90
N ARG A 347 24.05 -17.22 7.64
CA ARG A 347 25.00 -16.44 8.46
C ARG A 347 24.70 -14.94 8.46
N LYS A 348 24.00 -14.42 7.44
CA LYS A 348 23.69 -12.98 7.30
C LYS A 348 22.30 -12.66 7.85
N THR A 349 21.31 -13.48 7.47
CA THR A 349 19.91 -13.25 7.79
C THR A 349 19.20 -14.53 8.24
N TYR A 350 18.46 -14.44 9.33
CA TYR A 350 17.54 -15.47 9.80
C TYR A 350 16.10 -15.10 9.44
N ALA A 351 15.51 -15.84 8.49
CA ALA A 351 14.13 -15.64 8.01
C ALA A 351 13.36 -16.98 8.00
N PRO A 352 12.98 -17.52 9.17
CA PRO A 352 12.49 -18.90 9.30
C PRO A 352 11.15 -19.15 8.60
N HIS A 353 10.35 -18.11 8.40
CA HIS A 353 9.01 -18.20 7.79
C HIS A 353 8.99 -17.81 6.31
N LEU A 354 10.15 -17.63 5.67
CA LEU A 354 10.22 -17.26 4.26
C LEU A 354 9.74 -18.44 3.40
N THR A 355 8.55 -18.29 2.81
CA THR A 355 7.91 -19.31 1.98
C THR A 355 7.83 -18.93 0.51
N GLU A 356 8.00 -17.65 0.18
CA GLU A 356 7.88 -17.15 -1.17
C GLU A 356 9.03 -16.22 -1.54
N ILE A 357 9.60 -16.42 -2.74
CA ILE A 357 10.56 -15.50 -3.33
C ILE A 357 10.14 -15.17 -4.76
N LYS A 358 10.12 -13.86 -5.07
CA LYS A 358 10.05 -13.33 -6.42
C LYS A 358 11.37 -12.69 -6.80
N VAL A 359 12.02 -13.22 -7.83
CA VAL A 359 13.39 -12.83 -8.24
C VAL A 359 13.66 -13.20 -9.70
N HIS A 360 14.67 -12.59 -10.32
CA HIS A 360 15.18 -13.07 -11.60
C HIS A 360 15.93 -14.40 -11.45
N PHE A 361 15.67 -15.34 -12.35
CA PHE A 361 16.24 -16.68 -12.30
C PHE A 361 17.77 -16.69 -12.37
N ASP A 362 18.37 -15.99 -13.33
CA ASP A 362 19.83 -15.94 -13.50
C ASP A 362 20.53 -15.43 -12.23
N ARG A 363 19.87 -14.52 -11.51
CA ARG A 363 20.37 -13.95 -10.25
C ARG A 363 20.29 -14.98 -9.11
N LEU A 364 19.19 -15.70 -9.01
CA LEU A 364 19.03 -16.80 -8.04
C LEU A 364 20.04 -17.93 -8.33
N GLN A 365 20.21 -18.30 -9.59
CA GLN A 365 21.18 -19.31 -10.03
C GLN A 365 22.61 -18.89 -9.68
N ALA A 366 22.98 -17.64 -9.89
CA ALA A 366 24.30 -17.12 -9.54
C ALA A 366 24.56 -17.18 -8.02
N VAL A 367 23.61 -16.73 -7.19
CA VAL A 367 23.77 -16.69 -5.72
C VAL A 367 23.83 -18.08 -5.10
N THR A 368 23.12 -19.03 -5.68
CA THR A 368 23.07 -20.44 -5.24
C THR A 368 24.16 -21.32 -5.88
N GLU A 369 25.05 -20.73 -6.70
CA GLU A 369 26.08 -21.45 -7.46
C GLU A 369 25.49 -22.63 -8.26
N ASN A 370 24.51 -22.33 -9.11
CA ASN A 370 23.73 -23.35 -9.84
C ASN A 370 23.02 -24.35 -8.90
N PHE A 371 22.46 -23.87 -7.81
CA PHE A 371 21.76 -24.71 -6.81
C PHE A 371 22.66 -25.76 -6.15
N THR A 372 23.92 -25.41 -5.88
CA THR A 372 24.88 -26.30 -5.18
C THR A 372 25.44 -25.69 -3.89
N ARG A 373 25.22 -24.39 -3.64
CA ARG A 373 25.77 -23.70 -2.48
C ARG A 373 25.06 -24.07 -1.18
N ASP A 374 25.72 -24.80 -0.27
CA ASP A 374 25.10 -25.25 0.99
C ASP A 374 24.74 -24.09 1.94
N ALA A 375 25.53 -23.02 1.97
CA ALA A 375 25.33 -21.87 2.88
C ALA A 375 24.01 -21.12 2.66
N THR A 376 23.37 -21.27 1.49
CA THR A 376 22.06 -20.67 1.20
C THR A 376 20.90 -21.64 1.41
N ARG A 377 21.18 -22.92 1.68
CA ARG A 377 20.18 -23.99 1.67
C ARG A 377 19.21 -23.92 2.85
N TYR A 378 19.67 -23.46 4.01
CA TYR A 378 18.85 -23.38 5.22
C TYR A 378 17.64 -22.45 5.05
N ASN A 379 17.84 -21.22 4.56
CA ASN A 379 16.75 -20.29 4.30
C ASN A 379 15.91 -20.71 3.08
N CYS A 380 16.48 -21.48 2.14
CA CYS A 380 15.76 -21.97 0.97
C CYS A 380 14.81 -23.15 1.24
N ARG A 381 15.02 -23.92 2.30
CA ARG A 381 14.31 -25.19 2.54
C ARG A 381 12.79 -25.04 2.67
N ASN A 382 12.32 -23.90 3.19
CA ASN A 382 10.91 -23.62 3.46
C ASN A 382 10.19 -22.93 2.30
N ILE A 383 10.89 -22.65 1.19
CA ILE A 383 10.31 -21.95 0.04
C ILE A 383 9.36 -22.88 -0.70
N LYS A 384 8.09 -22.48 -0.72
CA LYS A 384 6.97 -23.15 -1.39
C LYS A 384 6.62 -22.53 -2.74
N ARG A 385 6.97 -21.25 -2.94
CA ARG A 385 6.67 -20.53 -4.18
C ARG A 385 7.86 -19.74 -4.68
N LEU A 386 8.31 -20.06 -5.89
CA LEU A 386 9.25 -19.24 -6.66
C LEU A 386 8.50 -18.56 -7.80
N ILE A 387 8.64 -17.24 -7.89
CA ILE A 387 8.02 -16.43 -8.95
C ILE A 387 9.13 -15.80 -9.78
N PHE A 388 9.21 -16.20 -11.05
CA PHE A 388 10.15 -15.64 -12.01
C PHE A 388 9.43 -14.69 -12.97
N GLU A 389 10.13 -13.68 -13.48
CA GLU A 389 9.58 -12.75 -14.48
C GLU A 389 9.32 -13.41 -15.84
N LYS A 390 10.02 -14.50 -16.14
CA LYS A 390 9.89 -15.28 -17.37
C LYS A 390 9.54 -16.72 -17.03
N THR A 391 8.80 -17.38 -17.91
CA THR A 391 8.54 -18.82 -17.84
C THR A 391 9.86 -19.57 -18.06
N ILE A 392 10.19 -20.48 -17.14
CA ILE A 392 11.45 -21.24 -17.16
C ILE A 392 11.14 -22.71 -16.96
N ASN A 393 11.85 -23.57 -17.68
CA ASN A 393 11.82 -25.00 -17.44
C ASN A 393 12.68 -25.32 -16.22
N TYR A 394 12.03 -25.82 -15.17
CA TYR A 394 12.71 -26.17 -13.93
C TYR A 394 13.63 -27.38 -14.12
N SER A 395 14.88 -27.26 -13.68
CA SER A 395 15.83 -28.37 -13.66
C SER A 395 15.60 -29.26 -12.43
N LYS A 396 16.11 -30.49 -12.47
CA LYS A 396 15.99 -31.42 -11.33
C LYS A 396 16.74 -30.90 -10.09
N GLU A 397 17.86 -30.24 -10.32
CA GLU A 397 18.70 -29.62 -9.29
C GLU A 397 17.93 -28.55 -8.51
N LEU A 398 17.09 -27.76 -9.21
CA LEU A 398 16.24 -26.76 -8.56
C LEU A 398 15.27 -27.40 -7.56
N TYR A 399 14.58 -28.48 -7.93
CA TYR A 399 13.65 -29.16 -7.01
C TYR A 399 14.37 -29.82 -5.83
N LEU A 400 15.57 -30.35 -6.03
CA LEU A 400 16.40 -30.89 -4.93
C LEU A 400 16.87 -29.80 -3.96
N TYR A 401 17.04 -28.57 -4.48
CA TYR A 401 17.49 -27.43 -3.71
C TYR A 401 16.34 -26.74 -2.94
N PHE A 402 15.13 -26.74 -3.51
CA PHE A 402 13.91 -26.21 -2.91
C PHE A 402 12.88 -27.34 -2.73
N PRO A 403 13.04 -28.20 -1.71
CA PRO A 403 12.23 -29.42 -1.57
C PRO A 403 10.74 -29.12 -1.36
N SER A 404 10.39 -27.98 -0.74
CA SER A 404 9.01 -27.60 -0.44
C SER A 404 8.23 -27.05 -1.66
N LEU A 405 8.82 -27.00 -2.86
CA LEU A 405 8.10 -26.57 -4.09
C LEU A 405 7.10 -27.62 -4.61
N LEU A 406 7.21 -28.85 -4.14
CA LEU A 406 6.37 -29.97 -4.58
C LEU A 406 5.19 -30.24 -3.63
N ASP A 407 5.15 -29.54 -2.48
CA ASP A 407 4.11 -29.60 -1.45
C ASP A 407 3.13 -28.44 -1.60
#